data_AF-A0A1H2WLE5-F1
#
_entry.id   AF-A0A1H2WLE5-F1
#
_cell.length_a   1.000
_cell.length_b   1.000
_cell.length_c   1.000
_cell.angle_alpha   90.00
_cell.angle_beta   90.00
_cell.angle_gamma   90.00
#
_symmetry.space_group_name_H-M   'P 1'
#
loop_
_entity.id
_entity.type
_entity.pdbx_description
1 polymer ?
#
loop_
_entity_poly.entity_id
_entity_poly.type
_entity_poly.pdbx_seq_one_letter_code
_entity_poly.pdbx_strand_id
1 'polypeptide(L)'
;MKYDTNIPENFEKAEELSELLDSILNIITIDRAFLSRKQKEGNVIYYFLTLFVDVNNDPLPNEIRSLVIKKGKRHPDFRIRVYTENQSETGLERGSLYFLEHCCLGENVFARLQGGNIMDYSTMAYETLIKRATRYFKSEMGKVNAFANTADILIKEGDYAIATFNMHQAFELSFRFIEQMCIGRGMVTHSIISHINYCKQFFPTLQPFLESSDIKNNELLLLLEHAYSVARYGNEFEIIKSQTTAIQSQMKDFIQKIESIFHRHLEQCKNQKEGIEKEFEKAFPKETKGIENKDGNSLIVQLKELEKEHFFALKPYIPEKGLYSIDLITEGYGETSFIISNLIKVCITALETENFSTRSVPQPHRNISEVLGYILDLIPHDEMEFLDKVRKLLSEQLTTTTE
;
A
#
# COMPACT_ATOMS: atom_id res chain seq x y z
N MET A 1 30.25 10.27 14.95
CA MET A 1 30.84 10.73 13.67
C MET A 1 29.97 11.88 13.16
N LYS A 2 30.54 12.93 12.55
CA LYS A 2 29.74 13.99 11.90
C LYS A 2 29.60 13.58 10.44
N TYR A 3 28.38 13.31 9.99
CA TYR A 3 28.12 12.91 8.62
C TYR A 3 27.83 14.15 7.75
N ASP A 4 28.22 14.12 6.48
CA ASP A 4 27.85 15.18 5.54
C ASP A 4 26.34 15.11 5.28
N THR A 5 25.61 16.13 5.71
CA THR A 5 24.17 16.27 5.50
C THR A 5 23.90 17.44 4.54
N ASN A 6 22.87 17.27 3.70
CA ASN A 6 22.43 18.25 2.70
C ASN A 6 21.19 19.01 3.20
N ILE A 7 21.19 19.44 4.47
CA ILE A 7 20.03 20.13 5.05
C ILE A 7 19.94 21.54 4.44
N PRO A 8 18.76 22.00 3.98
CA PRO A 8 18.61 23.34 3.42
C PRO A 8 19.00 24.44 4.42
N GLU A 9 19.83 25.39 3.99
CA GLU A 9 20.42 26.45 4.86
C GLU A 9 19.37 27.30 5.59
N ASN A 10 18.18 27.48 5.00
CA ASN A 10 17.09 28.29 5.56
C ASN A 10 16.01 27.46 6.28
N PHE A 11 16.28 26.19 6.59
CA PHE A 11 15.32 25.36 7.30
C PHE A 11 15.28 25.72 8.80
N GLU A 12 14.12 26.16 9.29
CA GLU A 12 13.90 26.63 10.68
C GLU A 12 14.38 25.63 11.75
N LYS A 13 14.34 24.32 11.45
CA LYS A 13 14.72 23.23 12.36
C LYS A 13 16.00 22.49 11.93
N ALA A 14 16.92 23.18 11.23
CA ALA A 14 18.13 22.57 10.69
C ALA A 14 19.01 21.90 11.76
N GLU A 15 19.23 22.57 12.90
CA GLU A 15 20.05 22.02 14.00
C GLU A 15 19.41 20.75 14.59
N GLU A 16 18.11 20.80 14.91
CA GLU A 16 17.36 19.65 15.44
C GLU A 16 17.36 18.46 14.45
N LEU A 17 17.19 18.73 13.15
CA LEU A 17 17.25 17.70 12.12
C LEU A 17 18.65 17.09 11.99
N SER A 18 19.70 17.92 12.07
CA SER A 18 21.09 17.44 12.02
C SER A 18 21.39 16.52 13.20
N GLU A 19 21.03 16.91 14.43
CA GLU A 19 21.21 16.08 15.62
C GLU A 19 20.43 14.77 15.52
N LEU A 20 19.18 14.85 15.03
CA LEU A 20 18.35 13.66 14.81
C LEU A 20 19.02 12.71 13.82
N LEU A 21 19.43 13.20 12.64
CA LEU A 21 20.11 12.42 11.61
C LEU A 21 21.41 11.80 12.13
N ASP A 22 22.30 12.58 12.75
CA ASP A 22 23.54 12.08 13.34
C ASP A 22 23.23 10.95 14.34
N SER A 23 22.22 11.15 15.19
CA SER A 23 21.87 10.16 16.21
C SER A 23 21.31 8.85 15.63
N ILE A 24 20.74 8.87 14.43
CA ILE A 24 20.25 7.69 13.72
C ILE A 24 21.39 7.06 12.92
N LEU A 25 22.17 7.84 12.19
CA LEU A 25 23.30 7.39 11.35
C LEU A 25 24.44 6.75 12.17
N ASN A 26 24.57 7.10 13.45
CA ASN A 26 25.51 6.41 14.35
C ASN A 26 25.04 5.00 14.77
N ILE A 27 23.78 4.62 14.49
CA ILE A 27 23.19 3.35 14.92
C ILE A 27 22.77 2.49 13.73
N ILE A 28 22.31 3.12 12.65
CA ILE A 28 21.73 2.44 11.48
C ILE A 28 22.48 2.87 10.23
N THR A 29 22.80 1.87 9.42
CA THR A 29 23.32 2.03 8.07
C THR A 29 22.18 2.51 7.16
N ILE A 30 22.17 3.81 6.87
CA ILE A 30 21.19 4.44 5.96
C ILE A 30 21.91 4.77 4.65
N ASP A 31 21.21 4.57 3.54
CA ASP A 31 21.68 4.92 2.20
C ASP A 31 21.26 6.34 1.85
N ARG A 32 20.00 6.68 2.13
CA ARG A 32 19.40 8.00 1.85
C ARG A 32 18.40 8.43 2.90
N ALA A 33 18.29 9.74 3.11
CA ALA A 33 17.21 10.35 3.88
C ALA A 33 16.56 11.49 3.11
N PHE A 34 15.23 11.53 3.16
CA PHE A 34 14.41 12.55 2.52
C PHE A 34 13.59 13.29 3.57
N LEU A 35 13.58 14.62 3.46
CA LEU A 35 12.74 15.50 4.25
C LEU A 35 11.59 15.98 3.38
N SER A 36 10.35 15.74 3.80
CA SER A 36 9.20 16.30 3.11
C SER A 36 9.11 17.81 3.34
N ARG A 37 8.32 18.50 2.52
CA ARG A 37 7.81 19.83 2.92
C ARG A 37 6.99 19.76 4.21
N LYS A 38 6.71 20.93 4.78
CA LYS A 38 5.84 21.12 5.94
C LYS A 38 4.45 20.57 5.67
N GLN A 39 4.03 19.60 6.49
CA GLN A 39 2.70 19.02 6.50
C GLN A 39 1.84 19.74 7.54
N LYS A 40 0.55 19.90 7.23
CA LYS A 40 -0.43 20.53 8.13
C LYS A 40 -1.71 19.72 8.15
N GLU A 41 -2.04 19.18 9.31
CA GLU A 41 -3.19 18.32 9.53
C GLU A 41 -3.98 18.84 10.75
N GLY A 42 -5.06 19.58 10.47
CA GLY A 42 -5.75 20.37 11.49
C GLY A 42 -4.81 21.40 12.12
N ASN A 43 -4.61 21.30 13.44
CA ASN A 43 -3.69 22.15 14.20
C ASN A 43 -2.29 21.56 14.35
N VAL A 44 -2.07 20.34 13.85
CA VAL A 44 -0.78 19.66 13.94
C VAL A 44 0.04 19.98 12.70
N ILE A 45 1.29 20.35 12.93
CA ILE A 45 2.27 20.68 11.90
C ILE A 45 3.46 19.75 12.11
N TYR A 46 3.96 19.14 11.04
CA TYR A 46 5.10 18.23 11.11
C TYR A 46 5.79 18.10 9.74
N TYR A 47 6.93 17.42 9.73
CA TYR A 47 7.66 17.00 8.53
C TYR A 47 7.77 15.47 8.53
N PHE A 48 7.71 14.84 7.36
CA PHE A 48 8.14 13.44 7.23
C PHE A 48 9.66 13.42 7.07
N LEU A 49 10.30 12.52 7.83
CA LEU A 49 11.70 12.15 7.64
C LEU A 49 11.74 10.69 7.20
N THR A 50 11.96 10.46 5.91
CA THR A 50 11.95 9.12 5.31
C THR A 50 13.36 8.61 5.12
N LEU A 51 13.66 7.44 5.68
CA LEU A 51 14.99 6.84 5.67
C LEU A 51 14.96 5.57 4.82
N PHE A 52 15.89 5.47 3.87
CA PHE A 52 16.10 4.27 3.08
C PHE A 52 17.29 3.48 3.64
N VAL A 53 17.04 2.20 3.94
CA VAL A 53 18.04 1.26 4.43
C VAL A 53 18.25 0.15 3.41
N ASP A 54 19.41 -0.50 3.49
CA ASP A 54 19.78 -1.65 2.67
C ASP A 54 18.68 -2.73 2.69
N VAL A 55 18.39 -3.29 1.51
CA VAL A 55 17.44 -4.39 1.24
C VAL A 55 17.72 -5.61 2.12
N ASN A 56 18.96 -5.83 2.54
CA ASN A 56 19.33 -6.87 3.50
C ASN A 56 18.65 -6.74 4.87
N ASN A 57 18.02 -5.60 5.15
CA ASN A 57 17.22 -5.35 6.35
C ASN A 57 15.71 -5.55 6.10
N ASP A 58 15.29 -6.38 5.15
CA ASP A 58 13.87 -6.75 4.99
C ASP A 58 13.62 -8.18 5.51
N PRO A 59 12.80 -8.40 6.56
CA PRO A 59 12.03 -7.39 7.30
C PRO A 59 12.90 -6.53 8.22
N LEU A 60 12.52 -5.25 8.33
CA LEU A 60 13.21 -4.27 9.19
C LEU A 60 13.36 -4.80 10.63
N PRO A 61 14.61 -4.95 11.14
CA PRO A 61 14.89 -5.41 12.49
C PRO A 61 14.10 -4.64 13.57
N ASN A 62 13.68 -5.35 14.62
CA ASN A 62 12.87 -4.77 15.70
C ASN A 62 13.62 -3.67 16.46
N GLU A 63 14.94 -3.76 16.52
CA GLU A 63 15.84 -2.78 17.12
C GLU A 63 15.75 -1.44 16.37
N ILE A 64 15.77 -1.48 15.04
CA ILE A 64 15.61 -0.30 14.18
C ILE A 64 14.23 0.33 14.40
N ARG A 65 13.17 -0.49 14.38
CA ARG A 65 11.80 -0.01 14.62
C ARG A 65 11.67 0.66 15.99
N SER A 66 12.21 0.03 17.03
CA SER A 66 12.18 0.53 18.41
C SER A 66 12.96 1.83 18.56
N LEU A 67 14.12 1.95 17.90
CA LEU A 67 14.90 3.18 17.87
C LEU A 67 14.12 4.32 17.23
N VAL A 68 13.55 4.07 16.04
CA VAL A 68 12.78 5.06 15.28
C VAL A 68 11.58 5.55 16.10
N ILE A 69 10.85 4.64 16.74
CA ILE A 69 9.72 4.99 17.62
C ILE A 69 10.20 5.87 18.79
N LYS A 70 11.31 5.50 19.45
CA LYS A 70 11.86 6.26 20.58
C LYS A 70 12.33 7.66 20.16
N LYS A 71 12.94 7.77 18.97
CA LYS A 71 13.40 9.04 18.40
C LYS A 71 12.23 9.93 17.99
N GLY A 72 11.23 9.38 17.30
CA GLY A 72 10.02 10.10 16.91
C GLY A 72 9.24 10.67 18.11
N LYS A 73 9.24 9.97 19.26
CA LYS A 73 8.63 10.51 20.50
C LYS A 73 9.37 11.72 21.07
N ARG A 74 10.68 11.83 20.86
CA ARG A 74 11.50 12.97 21.33
C ARG A 74 11.44 14.16 20.36
N HIS A 75 11.16 13.88 19.09
CA HIS A 75 11.11 14.86 18.02
C HIS A 75 9.72 14.84 17.35
N PRO A 76 8.66 15.30 18.05
CA PRO A 76 7.29 15.21 17.58
C PRO A 76 7.00 16.06 16.35
N ASP A 77 7.92 16.92 15.91
CA ASP A 77 7.80 17.66 14.66
C ASP A 77 8.24 16.83 13.44
N PHE A 78 8.88 15.67 13.67
CA PHE A 78 9.34 14.76 12.63
C PHE A 78 8.64 13.40 12.72
N ARG A 79 7.89 13.06 11.68
CA ARG A 79 7.30 11.73 11.49
C ARG A 79 8.33 10.86 10.76
N ILE A 80 9.09 10.10 11.53
CA ILE A 80 10.18 9.27 11.01
C ILE A 80 9.61 7.98 10.43
N ARG A 81 10.02 7.64 9.20
CA ARG A 81 9.61 6.43 8.48
C ARG A 81 10.82 5.75 7.88
N VAL A 82 10.81 4.43 7.87
CA VAL A 82 11.93 3.62 7.36
C VAL A 82 11.42 2.58 6.38
N TYR A 83 12.07 2.53 5.23
CA TYR A 83 11.77 1.63 4.12
C TYR A 83 13.05 1.11 3.49
N THR A 84 12.94 0.02 2.75
CA THR A 84 13.96 -0.37 1.78
C THR A 84 13.69 0.32 0.43
N GLU A 85 14.69 0.40 -0.44
CA GLU A 85 14.50 0.93 -1.79
C GLU A 85 13.42 0.13 -2.56
N ASN A 86 13.44 -1.20 -2.44
CA ASN A 86 12.43 -2.08 -3.03
C ASN A 86 11.00 -1.77 -2.56
N GLN A 87 10.82 -1.45 -1.26
CA GLN A 87 9.51 -1.04 -0.72
C GLN A 87 9.04 0.30 -1.32
N SER A 88 9.96 1.23 -1.54
CA SER A 88 9.67 2.50 -2.22
C SER A 88 9.30 2.28 -3.68
N GLU A 89 10.08 1.49 -4.41
CA GLU A 89 9.82 1.16 -5.83
C GLU A 89 8.46 0.49 -6.00
N THR A 90 8.18 -0.56 -5.21
CA THR A 90 6.87 -1.23 -5.19
C THR A 90 5.75 -0.24 -4.86
N GLY A 91 5.98 0.66 -3.90
CA GLY A 91 5.04 1.71 -3.53
C GLY A 91 4.73 2.66 -4.69
N LEU A 92 5.75 3.10 -5.41
CA LEU A 92 5.62 3.98 -6.57
C LEU A 92 4.97 3.26 -7.76
N GLU A 93 5.29 2.00 -8.01
CA GLU A 93 4.63 1.18 -9.03
C GLU A 93 3.12 1.08 -8.79
N ARG A 94 2.71 1.00 -7.53
CA ARG A 94 1.30 1.03 -7.10
C ARG A 94 0.70 2.44 -7.05
N GLY A 95 1.49 3.48 -7.32
CA GLY A 95 1.05 4.87 -7.35
C GLY A 95 0.96 5.53 -5.98
N SER A 96 1.67 5.04 -4.96
CA SER A 96 1.65 5.62 -3.61
C SER A 96 2.07 7.09 -3.63
N LEU A 97 1.18 7.96 -3.17
CA LEU A 97 1.42 9.40 -3.06
C LEU A 97 2.45 9.72 -1.99
N TYR A 98 2.59 8.88 -0.97
CA TYR A 98 3.58 9.04 0.09
C TYR A 98 5.01 9.13 -0.48
N PHE A 99 5.42 8.15 -1.29
CA PHE A 99 6.75 8.15 -1.89
C PHE A 99 6.91 9.23 -2.95
N LEU A 100 5.84 9.53 -3.69
CA LEU A 100 5.84 10.60 -4.68
C LEU A 100 6.06 11.97 -4.03
N GLU A 101 5.27 12.30 -3.01
CA GLU A 101 5.28 13.60 -2.35
C GLU A 101 6.52 13.79 -1.46
N HIS A 102 6.91 12.76 -0.71
CA HIS A 102 7.89 12.93 0.35
C HIS A 102 9.29 12.45 -0.01
N CYS A 103 9.44 11.66 -1.08
CA CYS A 103 10.75 11.17 -1.54
C CYS A 103 11.11 11.75 -2.91
N CYS A 104 10.20 11.72 -3.89
CA CYS A 104 10.49 12.25 -5.23
C CYS A 104 10.46 13.78 -5.27
N LEU A 105 9.53 14.40 -4.53
CA LEU A 105 9.39 15.85 -4.40
C LEU A 105 9.96 16.39 -3.06
N GLY A 106 10.54 15.51 -2.25
CA GLY A 106 11.17 15.85 -0.98
C GLY A 106 12.64 16.23 -1.15
N GLU A 107 13.18 16.94 -0.17
CA GLU A 107 14.59 17.33 -0.14
C GLU A 107 15.45 16.14 0.27
N ASN A 108 16.49 15.82 -0.50
CA ASN A 108 17.49 14.83 -0.08
C ASN A 108 18.40 15.47 0.97
N VAL A 109 18.24 15.08 2.24
CA VAL A 109 19.00 15.65 3.36
C VAL A 109 20.20 14.79 3.76
N PHE A 110 20.30 13.58 3.22
CA PHE A 110 21.46 12.72 3.39
C PHE A 110 21.54 11.72 2.22
N ALA A 111 22.73 11.54 1.67
CA ALA A 111 23.05 10.48 0.74
C ALA A 111 24.46 9.96 1.02
N ARG A 112 24.63 8.65 1.11
CA ARG A 112 25.97 8.06 1.23
C ARG A 112 26.75 8.29 -0.06
N LEU A 113 27.98 8.81 0.04
CA LEU A 113 28.88 9.29 -1.04
C LEU A 113 29.11 8.35 -2.25
N GLN A 114 28.66 7.08 -2.22
CA GLN A 114 28.71 6.14 -3.35
C GLN A 114 27.37 5.97 -4.10
N GLY A 115 26.27 6.50 -3.57
CA GLY A 115 24.93 6.35 -4.12
C GLY A 115 24.57 7.47 -5.09
N GLY A 116 25.33 7.61 -6.18
CA GLY A 116 24.94 8.44 -7.31
C GLY A 116 23.66 7.90 -7.95
N ASN A 117 22.51 8.43 -7.53
CA ASN A 117 21.31 8.54 -8.35
C ASN A 117 20.35 9.50 -7.65
N ILE A 118 20.27 10.72 -8.15
CA ILE A 118 19.06 11.51 -8.02
C ILE A 118 17.93 10.57 -8.46
N MET A 119 16.85 10.45 -7.67
CA MET A 119 15.62 9.84 -8.15
C MET A 119 15.08 10.76 -9.26
N ASP A 120 15.75 10.76 -10.41
CA ASP A 120 15.46 11.61 -11.56
C ASP A 120 14.32 10.94 -12.32
N TYR A 121 13.15 10.97 -11.69
CA TYR A 121 11.92 10.56 -12.34
C TYR A 121 11.63 11.60 -13.41
N SER A 122 12.04 11.28 -14.64
CA SER A 122 11.68 12.09 -15.82
C SER A 122 10.21 12.48 -15.78
N THR A 123 9.87 13.66 -16.29
CA THR A 123 8.51 14.21 -16.28
C THR A 123 7.44 13.22 -16.77
N MET A 124 7.80 12.37 -17.74
CA MET A 124 6.93 11.32 -18.28
C MET A 124 6.66 10.18 -17.27
N ALA A 125 7.66 9.80 -16.47
CA ALA A 125 7.50 8.86 -15.37
C ALA A 125 6.58 9.45 -14.27
N TYR A 126 6.75 10.73 -13.96
CA TYR A 126 5.93 11.42 -12.95
C TYR A 126 4.43 11.46 -13.32
N GLU A 127 4.08 11.86 -14.55
CA GLU A 127 2.67 11.84 -14.99
C GLU A 127 2.06 10.45 -14.96
N THR A 128 2.86 9.44 -15.29
CA THR A 128 2.45 8.04 -15.23
C THR A 128 2.12 7.64 -13.79
N LEU A 129 2.93 8.04 -12.82
CA LEU A 129 2.70 7.79 -11.39
C LEU A 129 1.41 8.45 -10.88
N ILE A 130 1.15 9.71 -11.26
CA ILE A 130 -0.10 10.42 -10.93
C ILE A 130 -1.32 9.72 -11.54
N LYS A 131 -1.23 9.29 -12.80
CA LYS A 131 -2.30 8.52 -13.46
C LYS A 131 -2.52 7.17 -12.79
N ARG A 132 -1.45 6.49 -12.32
CA ARG A 132 -1.56 5.23 -11.55
C ARG A 132 -2.25 5.46 -10.20
N ALA A 133 -1.84 6.47 -9.44
CA ALA A 133 -2.47 6.84 -8.18
C ALA A 133 -3.98 7.08 -8.34
N THR A 134 -4.36 7.82 -9.38
CA THR A 134 -5.76 8.12 -9.70
C THR A 134 -6.55 6.86 -10.08
N ARG A 135 -5.96 5.94 -10.85
CA ARG A 135 -6.59 4.66 -11.19
C ARG A 135 -6.77 3.77 -9.97
N TYR A 136 -5.75 3.69 -9.13
CA TYR A 136 -5.79 2.90 -7.89
C TYR A 136 -6.87 3.43 -6.94
N PHE A 137 -6.96 4.75 -6.74
CA PHE A 137 -8.05 5.38 -5.99
C PHE A 137 -9.43 4.97 -6.52
N LYS A 138 -9.67 5.06 -7.83
CA LYS A 138 -10.96 4.66 -8.42
C LYS A 138 -11.29 3.18 -8.17
N SER A 139 -10.29 2.31 -8.31
CA SER A 139 -10.44 0.87 -8.05
C SER A 139 -10.82 0.61 -6.59
N GLU A 140 -10.03 1.12 -5.64
CA GLU A 140 -10.23 0.85 -4.22
C GLU A 140 -11.50 1.50 -3.68
N MET A 141 -11.78 2.74 -4.07
CA MET A 141 -13.05 3.38 -3.69
C MET A 141 -14.26 2.70 -4.32
N GLY A 142 -14.12 2.07 -5.50
CA GLY A 142 -15.16 1.21 -6.07
C GLY A 142 -15.52 0.05 -5.14
N LYS A 143 -14.53 -0.61 -4.54
CA LYS A 143 -14.73 -1.69 -3.56
C LYS A 143 -15.35 -1.17 -2.26
N VAL A 144 -14.81 -0.08 -1.71
CA VAL A 144 -15.34 0.57 -0.49
C VAL A 144 -16.82 0.93 -0.69
N ASN A 145 -17.16 1.55 -1.82
CA ASN A 145 -18.52 1.94 -2.14
C ASN A 145 -19.45 0.74 -2.36
N ALA A 146 -18.95 -0.39 -2.88
CA ALA A 146 -19.74 -1.61 -2.98
C ALA A 146 -20.20 -2.10 -1.59
N PHE A 147 -19.29 -2.14 -0.62
CA PHE A 147 -19.63 -2.50 0.77
C PHE A 147 -20.55 -1.47 1.43
N ALA A 148 -20.26 -0.17 1.29
CA ALA A 148 -21.09 0.90 1.85
C ALA A 148 -22.52 0.89 1.29
N ASN A 149 -22.67 0.72 -0.03
CA ASN A 149 -23.97 0.63 -0.70
C ASN A 149 -24.73 -0.64 -0.29
N THR A 150 -24.03 -1.76 -0.12
CA THR A 150 -24.63 -3.01 0.37
C THR A 150 -25.17 -2.83 1.78
N ALA A 151 -24.41 -2.17 2.67
CA ALA A 151 -24.91 -1.82 4.00
C ALA A 151 -26.17 -0.94 3.94
N ASP A 152 -26.20 0.06 3.07
CA ASP A 152 -27.37 0.93 2.88
C ASP A 152 -28.64 0.16 2.46
N ILE A 153 -28.50 -0.91 1.65
CA ILE A 153 -29.60 -1.78 1.24
C ILE A 153 -30.07 -2.63 2.42
N LEU A 154 -29.14 -3.31 3.10
CA LEU A 154 -29.44 -4.20 4.23
C LEU A 154 -30.11 -3.46 5.41
N ILE A 155 -29.73 -2.21 5.67
CA ILE A 155 -30.39 -1.36 6.67
C ILE A 155 -31.87 -1.14 6.33
N LYS A 156 -32.22 -0.99 5.04
CA LYS A 156 -33.62 -0.81 4.60
C LYS A 156 -34.42 -2.12 4.72
N GLU A 157 -33.76 -3.25 4.49
CA GLU A 157 -34.34 -4.59 4.62
C GLU A 157 -34.47 -5.04 6.09
N GLY A 158 -33.80 -4.35 7.01
CA GLY A 158 -33.84 -4.62 8.44
C GLY A 158 -32.75 -5.58 8.92
N ASP A 159 -31.83 -5.99 8.05
CA ASP A 159 -30.68 -6.82 8.41
C ASP A 159 -29.52 -5.96 8.93
N TYR A 160 -29.68 -5.50 10.16
CA TYR A 160 -28.73 -4.60 10.82
C TYR A 160 -27.39 -5.28 11.14
N ALA A 161 -27.39 -6.58 11.40
CA ALA A 161 -26.20 -7.36 11.71
C ALA A 161 -25.26 -7.42 10.50
N ILE A 162 -25.78 -7.88 9.35
CA ILE A 162 -24.98 -8.00 8.13
C ILE A 162 -24.68 -6.62 7.54
N ALA A 163 -25.56 -5.63 7.72
CA ALA A 163 -25.24 -4.24 7.38
C ALA A 163 -24.00 -3.75 8.14
N THR A 164 -23.92 -4.02 9.45
CA THR A 164 -22.79 -3.60 10.28
C THR A 164 -21.49 -4.30 9.89
N PHE A 165 -21.56 -5.58 9.51
CA PHE A 165 -20.43 -6.28 8.91
C PHE A 165 -19.93 -5.60 7.62
N ASN A 166 -20.84 -5.22 6.72
CA ASN A 166 -20.47 -4.52 5.49
C ASN A 166 -19.85 -3.14 5.78
N MET A 167 -20.37 -2.41 6.78
CA MET A 167 -19.76 -1.15 7.21
C MET A 167 -18.34 -1.35 7.77
N HIS A 168 -18.09 -2.43 8.51
CA HIS A 168 -16.73 -2.78 8.97
C HIS A 168 -15.78 -2.96 7.78
N GLN A 169 -16.19 -3.73 6.76
CA GLN A 169 -15.37 -3.93 5.55
C GLN A 169 -15.08 -2.61 4.83
N ALA A 170 -16.06 -1.71 4.74
CA ALA A 170 -15.86 -0.39 4.13
C ALA A 170 -14.85 0.46 4.91
N PHE A 171 -14.91 0.48 6.25
CA PHE A 171 -13.91 1.15 7.09
C PHE A 171 -12.52 0.55 6.91
N GLU A 172 -12.38 -0.78 7.02
CA GLU A 172 -11.11 -1.48 6.92
C GLU A 172 -10.41 -1.19 5.58
N LEU A 173 -11.14 -1.34 4.46
CA LEU A 173 -10.61 -1.07 3.13
C LEU A 173 -10.20 0.40 2.97
N SER A 174 -10.99 1.32 3.51
CA SER A 174 -10.68 2.76 3.47
C SER A 174 -9.43 3.11 4.27
N PHE A 175 -9.24 2.50 5.45
CA PHE A 175 -8.02 2.66 6.23
C PHE A 175 -6.81 2.09 5.50
N ARG A 176 -6.88 0.84 5.03
CA ARG A 176 -5.80 0.21 4.26
C ARG A 176 -5.41 1.05 3.04
N PHE A 177 -6.41 1.62 2.35
CA PHE A 177 -6.19 2.52 1.23
C PHE A 177 -5.37 3.76 1.63
N ILE A 178 -5.81 4.53 2.63
CA ILE A 178 -5.10 5.77 3.00
C ILE A 178 -3.73 5.50 3.61
N GLU A 179 -3.60 4.41 4.38
CA GLU A 179 -2.33 4.00 4.97
C GLU A 179 -1.29 3.65 3.90
N GLN A 180 -1.71 2.95 2.86
CA GLN A 180 -0.83 2.62 1.75
C GLN A 180 -0.50 3.86 0.89
N MET A 181 -1.51 4.69 0.60
CA MET A 181 -1.35 5.78 -0.35
C MET A 181 -0.69 7.02 0.23
N CYS A 182 -1.00 7.39 1.47
CA CYS A 182 -0.56 8.66 2.07
C CYS A 182 0.35 8.47 3.29
N ILE A 183 0.54 7.24 3.78
CA ILE A 183 1.50 6.93 4.87
C ILE A 183 2.63 6.01 4.36
N GLY A 184 2.45 5.34 3.21
CA GLY A 184 3.44 4.47 2.57
C GLY A 184 3.53 3.06 3.15
N ARG A 185 2.65 2.69 4.10
CA ARG A 185 2.54 1.31 4.62
C ARG A 185 1.18 1.08 5.27
N GLY A 186 0.45 0.08 4.76
CA GLY A 186 -0.75 -0.48 5.39
C GLY A 186 -0.45 -1.32 6.63
N MET A 187 -1.37 -1.28 7.60
CA MET A 187 -1.37 -2.21 8.73
C MET A 187 -1.96 -3.56 8.30
N VAL A 188 -1.33 -4.66 8.72
CA VAL A 188 -1.88 -6.01 8.56
C VAL A 188 -2.71 -6.32 9.79
N THR A 189 -3.96 -5.86 9.78
CA THR A 189 -4.93 -6.10 10.85
C THR A 189 -6.34 -5.98 10.27
N HIS A 190 -7.31 -6.55 10.99
CA HIS A 190 -8.74 -6.32 10.75
C HIS A 190 -9.33 -5.34 11.76
N SER A 191 -8.59 -5.03 12.83
CA SER A 191 -9.09 -4.16 13.90
C SER A 191 -9.12 -2.70 13.44
N ILE A 192 -10.33 -2.14 13.36
CA ILE A 192 -10.58 -0.73 13.10
C ILE A 192 -9.93 0.15 14.17
N ILE A 193 -9.97 -0.24 15.44
CA ILE A 193 -9.28 0.46 16.54
C ILE A 193 -7.77 0.56 16.27
N SER A 194 -7.16 -0.51 15.77
CA SER A 194 -5.74 -0.52 15.43
C SER A 194 -5.41 0.44 14.29
N HIS A 195 -6.24 0.44 13.24
CA HIS A 195 -6.12 1.39 12.13
C HIS A 195 -6.28 2.84 12.59
N ILE A 196 -7.28 3.16 13.41
CA ILE A 196 -7.48 4.51 13.99
C ILE A 196 -6.22 4.95 14.76
N ASN A 197 -5.69 4.08 15.61
CA ASN A 197 -4.52 4.41 16.44
C ASN A 197 -3.24 4.63 15.63
N TYR A 198 -3.12 3.96 14.48
CA TYR A 198 -2.02 4.15 13.55
C TYR A 198 -2.21 5.45 12.75
N CYS A 199 -3.38 5.63 12.12
CA CYS A 199 -3.68 6.79 11.27
C CYS A 199 -3.68 8.11 12.03
N LYS A 200 -4.17 8.17 13.28
CA LYS A 200 -4.28 9.43 14.05
C LYS A 200 -2.96 10.16 14.26
N GLN A 201 -1.82 9.47 14.14
CA GLN A 201 -0.49 10.07 14.28
C GLN A 201 -0.14 10.95 13.07
N PHE A 202 -0.74 10.64 11.91
CA PHE A 202 -0.51 11.31 10.63
C PHE A 202 -1.69 12.21 10.28
N PHE A 203 -2.91 11.72 10.50
CA PHE A 203 -4.17 12.42 10.23
C PHE A 203 -5.02 12.51 11.51
N PRO A 204 -4.73 13.44 12.44
CA PRO A 204 -5.47 13.57 13.70
C PRO A 204 -6.96 13.88 13.51
N THR A 205 -7.35 14.45 12.37
CA THR A 205 -8.75 14.74 12.02
C THR A 205 -9.50 13.53 11.45
N LEU A 206 -8.77 12.47 11.08
CA LEU A 206 -9.29 11.24 10.50
C LEU A 206 -9.53 10.20 11.60
N GLN A 207 -10.47 10.49 12.48
CA GLN A 207 -10.83 9.63 13.60
C GLN A 207 -12.35 9.51 13.70
N PRO A 208 -12.95 8.42 13.17
CA PRO A 208 -14.37 8.15 13.40
C PRO A 208 -14.60 7.82 14.89
N PHE A 209 -15.84 7.99 15.37
CA PHE A 209 -16.27 7.63 16.74
C PHE A 209 -15.61 8.44 17.88
N LEU A 210 -15.14 9.66 17.62
CA LEU A 210 -14.40 10.47 18.61
C LEU A 210 -15.28 11.11 19.72
N GLU A 211 -16.58 10.88 19.74
CA GLU A 211 -17.51 11.51 20.69
C GLU A 211 -17.31 11.03 22.15
N SER A 212 -16.59 9.93 22.38
CA SER A 212 -16.22 9.44 23.71
C SER A 212 -14.81 9.85 24.12
N SER A 213 -14.62 10.23 25.38
CA SER A 213 -13.32 10.57 25.96
C SER A 213 -12.30 9.42 25.94
N ASP A 214 -12.76 8.18 25.70
CA ASP A 214 -11.96 7.00 25.42
C ASP A 214 -12.53 6.23 24.21
N ILE A 215 -11.76 6.16 23.12
CA ILE A 215 -12.12 5.43 21.90
C ILE A 215 -12.30 3.93 22.19
N LYS A 216 -11.57 3.37 23.15
CA LYS A 216 -11.66 1.93 23.50
C LYS A 216 -12.97 1.56 24.17
N ASN A 217 -13.67 2.54 24.74
CA ASN A 217 -14.96 2.36 25.40
C ASN A 217 -16.12 2.89 24.54
N ASN A 218 -15.87 3.21 23.27
CA ASN A 218 -16.95 3.63 22.38
C ASN A 218 -17.82 2.43 22.00
N GLU A 219 -19.06 2.42 22.49
CA GLU A 219 -20.02 1.33 22.27
C GLU A 219 -20.22 1.00 20.78
N LEU A 220 -20.37 2.03 19.93
CA LEU A 220 -20.60 1.84 18.50
C LEU A 220 -19.39 1.22 17.80
N LEU A 221 -18.17 1.62 18.19
CA LEU A 221 -16.94 1.06 17.65
C LEU A 221 -16.74 -0.41 18.09
N LEU A 222 -17.08 -0.74 19.33
CA LEU A 222 -17.03 -2.11 19.82
C LEU A 222 -18.04 -3.02 19.12
N LEU A 223 -19.25 -2.52 18.85
CA LEU A 223 -20.24 -3.23 18.04
C LEU A 223 -19.74 -3.46 16.61
N LEU A 224 -19.10 -2.45 16.01
CA LEU A 224 -18.51 -2.55 14.67
C LEU A 224 -17.40 -3.62 14.62
N GLU A 225 -16.45 -3.59 15.56
CA GLU A 225 -15.36 -4.58 15.69
C GLU A 225 -15.93 -6.01 15.86
N HIS A 226 -16.95 -6.15 16.71
CA HIS A 226 -17.56 -7.45 16.97
C HIS A 226 -18.27 -8.01 15.72
N ALA A 227 -18.94 -7.15 14.95
CA ALA A 227 -19.69 -7.56 13.74
C ALA A 227 -18.82 -8.30 12.72
N TYR A 228 -17.52 -7.99 12.60
CA TYR A 228 -16.60 -8.70 11.71
C TYR A 228 -16.56 -10.21 11.96
N SER A 229 -16.54 -10.58 13.25
CA SER A 229 -16.32 -11.95 13.70
C SER A 229 -17.61 -12.73 13.87
N VAL A 230 -18.71 -12.11 14.29
CA VAL A 230 -19.92 -12.85 14.72
C VAL A 230 -21.15 -12.67 13.84
N ALA A 231 -21.28 -11.55 13.11
CA ALA A 231 -22.52 -11.23 12.39
C ALA A 231 -22.89 -12.28 11.32
N ARG A 232 -21.91 -13.04 10.83
CA ARG A 232 -22.07 -14.07 9.80
C ARG A 232 -22.45 -15.46 10.35
N TYR A 233 -22.26 -15.71 11.65
CA TYR A 233 -22.27 -17.07 12.21
C TYR A 233 -23.40 -17.37 13.20
N GLY A 234 -24.27 -16.41 13.55
CA GLY A 234 -25.46 -16.76 14.33
C GLY A 234 -26.16 -15.61 15.07
N ASN A 235 -27.26 -16.00 15.70
CA ASN A 235 -28.34 -15.16 16.21
C ASN A 235 -28.00 -14.30 17.46
N GLU A 236 -26.76 -14.32 17.94
CA GLU A 236 -26.36 -13.66 19.20
C GLU A 236 -25.80 -12.25 19.01
N PHE A 237 -25.62 -11.79 17.76
CA PHE A 237 -25.22 -10.41 17.50
C PHE A 237 -26.44 -9.49 17.47
N GLU A 238 -26.70 -8.83 18.59
CA GLU A 238 -27.78 -7.85 18.70
C GLU A 238 -27.27 -6.43 18.44
N ILE A 239 -27.84 -5.79 17.43
CA ILE A 239 -27.66 -4.36 17.17
C ILE A 239 -28.98 -3.75 16.72
N ILE A 240 -29.31 -2.57 17.25
CA ILE A 240 -30.56 -1.89 16.92
C ILE A 240 -30.39 -0.90 15.76
N LYS A 241 -31.51 -0.53 15.15
CA LYS A 241 -31.55 0.41 14.02
C LYS A 241 -30.84 1.74 14.31
N SER A 242 -31.01 2.32 15.50
CA SER A 242 -30.41 3.61 15.84
C SER A 242 -28.88 3.54 15.92
N GLN A 243 -28.32 2.50 16.55
CA GLN A 243 -26.87 2.23 16.59
C GLN A 243 -26.33 2.02 15.16
N THR A 244 -27.01 1.20 14.37
CA THR A 244 -26.64 0.91 12.97
C THR A 244 -26.63 2.18 12.11
N THR A 245 -27.64 3.03 12.26
CA THR A 245 -27.74 4.32 11.55
C THR A 245 -26.65 5.29 12.00
N ALA A 246 -26.28 5.30 13.28
CA ALA A 246 -25.17 6.11 13.78
C ALA A 246 -23.82 5.67 13.19
N ILE A 247 -23.55 4.36 13.16
CA ILE A 247 -22.35 3.78 12.52
C ILE A 247 -22.33 4.13 11.01
N GLN A 248 -23.47 4.03 10.33
CA GLN A 248 -23.60 4.39 8.92
C GLN A 248 -23.23 5.87 8.67
N SER A 249 -23.70 6.78 9.54
CA SER A 249 -23.36 8.20 9.44
C SER A 249 -21.85 8.43 9.62
N GLN A 250 -21.25 7.79 10.62
CA GLN A 250 -19.80 7.85 10.87
C GLN A 250 -18.99 7.30 9.67
N MET A 251 -19.44 6.20 9.06
CA MET A 251 -18.81 5.61 7.88
C MET A 251 -18.83 6.57 6.69
N LYS A 252 -19.97 7.22 6.43
CA LYS A 252 -20.12 8.15 5.30
C LYS A 252 -19.23 9.39 5.46
N ASP A 253 -19.22 9.99 6.66
CA ASP A 253 -18.32 11.11 6.97
C ASP A 253 -16.85 10.69 6.87
N PHE A 254 -16.50 9.51 7.37
CA PHE A 254 -15.15 8.97 7.29
C PHE A 254 -14.68 8.76 5.85
N ILE A 255 -15.49 8.14 4.99
CA ILE A 255 -15.17 7.94 3.57
C ILE A 255 -14.94 9.29 2.88
N GLN A 256 -15.78 10.29 3.12
CA GLN A 256 -15.60 11.64 2.57
C GLN A 256 -14.28 12.28 3.02
N LYS A 257 -13.89 12.10 4.30
CA LYS A 257 -12.61 12.57 4.81
C LYS A 257 -11.43 11.87 4.14
N ILE A 258 -11.50 10.56 3.94
CA ILE A 258 -10.48 9.77 3.22
C ILE A 258 -10.28 10.32 1.80
N GLU A 259 -11.38 10.50 1.06
CA GLU A 259 -11.34 11.05 -0.29
C GLU A 259 -10.73 12.46 -0.29
N SER A 260 -11.14 13.32 0.64
CA SER A 260 -10.61 14.69 0.76
C SER A 260 -9.10 14.71 1.02
N ILE A 261 -8.61 13.86 1.93
CA ILE A 261 -7.16 13.73 2.21
C ILE A 261 -6.43 13.27 0.96
N PHE A 262 -6.90 12.20 0.30
CA PHE A 262 -6.26 11.70 -0.91
C PHE A 262 -6.17 12.76 -2.01
N HIS A 263 -7.28 13.44 -2.32
CA HIS A 263 -7.29 14.49 -3.34
C HIS A 263 -6.38 15.65 -2.96
N ARG A 264 -6.36 16.06 -1.68
CA ARG A 264 -5.45 17.11 -1.22
C ARG A 264 -3.99 16.73 -1.49
N HIS A 265 -3.55 15.53 -1.12
CA HIS A 265 -2.19 15.04 -1.38
C HIS A 265 -1.89 14.89 -2.88
N LEU A 266 -2.88 14.47 -3.68
CA LEU A 266 -2.76 14.35 -5.13
C LEU A 266 -2.54 15.72 -5.80
N GLU A 267 -3.36 16.71 -5.46
CA GLU A 267 -3.24 18.08 -5.99
C GLU A 267 -1.93 18.74 -5.54
N GLN A 268 -1.54 18.47 -4.31
CA GLN A 268 -0.26 18.85 -3.74
C GLN A 268 0.93 18.35 -4.55
N CYS A 269 0.88 17.10 -5.02
CA CYS A 269 1.88 16.55 -5.93
C CYS A 269 1.84 17.32 -7.27
N LYS A 270 0.66 17.43 -7.90
CA LYS A 270 0.50 18.08 -9.22
C LYS A 270 1.01 19.53 -9.22
N ASN A 271 0.67 20.32 -8.21
CA ASN A 271 1.05 21.74 -8.14
C ASN A 271 2.55 21.95 -7.98
N GLN A 272 3.25 21.03 -7.30
CA GLN A 272 4.70 21.12 -7.13
C GLN A 272 5.44 20.88 -8.45
N LYS A 273 4.92 20.01 -9.31
CA LYS A 273 5.45 19.84 -10.67
C LYS A 273 5.42 21.17 -11.45
N GLU A 274 4.29 21.87 -11.44
CA GLU A 274 4.16 23.13 -12.17
C GLU A 274 5.11 24.22 -11.66
N GLY A 275 5.45 24.22 -10.36
CA GLY A 275 6.43 25.13 -9.79
C GLY A 275 7.85 24.85 -10.28
N ILE A 276 8.25 23.57 -10.24
CA ILE A 276 9.57 23.11 -10.68
C ILE A 276 9.75 23.37 -12.19
N GLU A 277 8.76 23.05 -13.03
CA GLU A 277 8.83 23.30 -14.47
C GLU A 277 8.97 24.80 -14.81
N LYS A 278 8.26 25.67 -14.08
CA LYS A 278 8.36 27.14 -14.26
C LYS A 278 9.70 27.71 -13.80
N GLU A 279 10.34 27.13 -12.79
CA GLU A 279 11.68 27.55 -12.34
C GLU A 279 12.77 27.08 -13.31
N PHE A 280 12.65 25.86 -13.86
CA PHE A 280 13.53 25.37 -14.92
C PHE A 280 13.41 26.20 -16.21
N GLU A 281 12.20 26.57 -16.65
CA GLU A 281 12.02 27.43 -17.83
C GLU A 281 12.53 28.87 -17.63
N LYS A 282 12.54 29.38 -16.40
CA LYS A 282 13.15 30.67 -16.06
C LYS A 282 14.67 30.61 -15.95
N ALA A 283 15.22 29.50 -15.45
CA ALA A 283 16.67 29.30 -15.33
C ALA A 283 17.33 28.99 -16.68
N PHE A 284 16.59 28.43 -17.63
CA PHE A 284 17.07 28.09 -18.98
C PHE A 284 16.03 28.47 -20.05
N PRO A 285 16.03 29.73 -20.55
CA PRO A 285 15.14 30.13 -21.62
C PRO A 285 15.50 29.37 -22.91
N LYS A 286 14.53 28.67 -23.48
CA LYS A 286 14.72 27.88 -24.71
C LYS A 286 15.11 28.79 -25.88
N GLU A 287 16.36 28.70 -26.33
CA GLU A 287 16.76 29.25 -27.62
C GLU A 287 16.02 28.50 -28.74
N THR A 288 15.24 29.25 -29.50
CA THR A 288 14.53 28.74 -30.67
C THR A 288 15.51 28.66 -31.83
N LYS A 289 15.79 27.45 -32.34
CA LYS A 289 16.32 27.29 -33.71
C LYS A 289 15.62 26.15 -34.43
N GLY A 290 14.94 26.55 -35.52
CA GLY A 290 15.06 25.93 -36.84
C GLY A 290 14.50 24.53 -37.01
N ILE A 291 13.32 24.48 -37.62
CA ILE A 291 12.73 23.32 -38.29
C ILE A 291 13.67 22.81 -39.41
N GLU A 292 13.94 21.51 -39.44
CA GLU A 292 14.07 20.78 -40.70
C GLU A 292 13.31 19.44 -40.61
N ASN A 293 12.39 19.25 -41.55
CA ASN A 293 11.59 18.05 -41.74
C ASN A 293 12.46 16.87 -42.24
N LYS A 294 12.24 15.68 -41.69
CA LYS A 294 12.30 14.43 -42.45
C LYS A 294 11.17 13.49 -42.04
N ASP A 295 10.27 13.33 -43.00
CA ASP A 295 9.18 12.37 -43.05
C ASP A 295 9.73 10.93 -43.12
N GLY A 296 9.07 9.99 -42.45
CA GLY A 296 9.37 8.54 -42.53
C GLY A 296 9.85 7.84 -41.24
N ASN A 297 9.12 7.94 -40.12
CA ASN A 297 9.14 6.99 -39.00
C ASN A 297 8.07 7.40 -37.97
N SER A 298 7.16 6.58 -37.45
CA SER A 298 6.95 5.14 -37.61
C SER A 298 5.72 4.75 -36.78
N LEU A 299 4.65 4.28 -37.42
CA LEU A 299 3.50 3.62 -36.75
C LEU A 299 3.97 2.49 -35.81
N ILE A 300 5.11 1.87 -36.12
CA ILE A 300 5.76 0.84 -35.29
C ILE A 300 6.35 1.41 -33.99
N VAL A 301 6.79 2.67 -33.96
CA VAL A 301 7.25 3.31 -32.72
C VAL A 301 6.06 3.57 -31.79
N GLN A 302 4.96 4.09 -32.33
CA GLN A 302 3.72 4.27 -31.56
C GLN A 302 3.12 2.93 -31.09
N LEU A 303 3.18 1.87 -31.90
CA LEU A 303 2.76 0.52 -31.51
C LEU A 303 3.67 -0.11 -30.45
N LYS A 304 4.99 0.13 -30.50
CA LYS A 304 5.93 -0.31 -29.46
C LYS A 304 5.78 0.46 -28.15
N GLU A 305 5.35 1.72 -28.20
CA GLU A 305 4.98 2.49 -27.00
C GLU A 305 3.71 1.94 -26.37
N LEU A 306 2.68 1.62 -27.18
CA LEU A 306 1.45 0.97 -26.71
C LEU A 306 1.67 -0.45 -26.17
N GLU A 307 2.59 -1.22 -26.76
CA GLU A 307 3.01 -2.54 -26.25
C GLU A 307 3.56 -2.43 -24.82
N LYS A 308 4.46 -1.46 -24.59
CA LYS A 308 5.04 -1.17 -23.27
C LYS A 308 4.00 -0.66 -22.26
N GLU A 309 2.94 0.02 -22.70
CA GLU A 309 1.89 0.55 -21.83
C GLU A 309 0.84 -0.49 -21.41
N HIS A 310 0.61 -1.53 -22.21
CA HIS A 310 -0.56 -2.40 -22.06
C HIS A 310 -0.26 -3.90 -21.89
N PHE A 311 0.96 -4.38 -22.17
CA PHE A 311 1.30 -5.82 -22.13
C PHE A 311 2.35 -6.14 -21.06
N PHE A 312 2.00 -5.99 -19.78
CA PHE A 312 2.87 -6.36 -18.65
C PHE A 312 2.42 -7.59 -17.87
N ALA A 313 1.16 -8.03 -18.04
CA ALA A 313 0.59 -9.14 -17.28
C ALA A 313 1.10 -10.52 -17.76
N LEU A 314 1.35 -10.66 -19.06
CA LEU A 314 1.83 -11.88 -19.71
C LEU A 314 3.31 -11.73 -20.05
N LYS A 315 4.17 -12.54 -19.42
CA LYS A 315 5.61 -12.59 -19.70
C LYS A 315 5.91 -13.73 -20.67
N PRO A 316 6.82 -13.59 -21.65
CA PRO A 316 7.17 -14.70 -22.54
C PRO A 316 7.77 -15.88 -21.75
N TYR A 317 7.22 -17.08 -21.93
CA TYR A 317 7.75 -18.30 -21.31
C TYR A 317 8.99 -18.75 -22.10
N ILE A 318 10.18 -18.42 -21.56
CA ILE A 318 11.48 -18.58 -22.21
C ILE A 318 11.74 -19.99 -22.79
N PRO A 319 11.27 -21.10 -22.17
CA PRO A 319 11.50 -22.44 -22.70
C PRO A 319 10.82 -22.74 -24.04
N GLU A 320 9.69 -22.08 -24.37
CA GLU A 320 8.92 -22.44 -25.57
C GLU A 320 8.30 -21.23 -26.28
N LYS A 321 8.58 -21.10 -27.58
CA LYS A 321 8.23 -19.93 -28.38
C LYS A 321 6.72 -19.90 -28.66
N GLY A 322 6.03 -18.90 -28.11
CA GLY A 322 4.57 -18.71 -28.28
C GLY A 322 3.75 -18.94 -27.01
N LEU A 323 4.39 -19.37 -25.92
CA LEU A 323 3.76 -19.49 -24.60
C LEU A 323 4.11 -18.28 -23.72
N TYR A 324 3.20 -17.93 -22.82
CA TYR A 324 3.32 -16.79 -21.92
C TYR A 324 2.97 -17.22 -20.50
N SER A 325 3.70 -16.72 -19.50
CA SER A 325 3.47 -16.93 -18.07
C SER A 325 2.82 -15.70 -17.42
N ILE A 326 2.05 -15.94 -16.37
CA ILE A 326 1.54 -14.90 -15.46
C ILE A 326 2.12 -15.20 -14.09
N ASP A 327 2.75 -14.21 -13.47
CA ASP A 327 3.38 -14.39 -12.17
C ASP A 327 2.36 -14.15 -11.05
N LEU A 328 2.21 -15.13 -10.17
CA LEU A 328 1.48 -14.98 -8.91
C LEU A 328 2.48 -14.51 -7.83
N ILE A 329 2.37 -13.26 -7.39
CA ILE A 329 3.30 -12.68 -6.42
C ILE A 329 2.87 -13.09 -5.00
N THR A 330 3.78 -13.71 -4.25
CA THR A 330 3.54 -14.20 -2.88
C THR A 330 4.78 -13.96 -1.99
N GLU A 331 4.58 -13.70 -0.70
CA GLU A 331 5.62 -13.44 0.30
C GLU A 331 6.31 -14.72 0.83
N GLY A 332 5.92 -15.90 0.35
CA GLY A 332 6.60 -17.18 0.64
C GLY A 332 5.71 -18.42 0.50
N TYR A 333 6.27 -19.59 0.78
CA TYR A 333 5.58 -20.89 0.58
C TYR A 333 4.30 -21.04 1.42
N GLY A 334 4.26 -20.46 2.61
CA GLY A 334 3.06 -20.47 3.45
C GLY A 334 1.89 -19.73 2.80
N GLU A 335 2.13 -18.49 2.35
CA GLU A 335 1.11 -17.68 1.66
C GLU A 335 0.71 -18.30 0.31
N THR A 336 1.69 -18.83 -0.42
CA THR A 336 1.44 -19.58 -1.66
C THR A 336 0.47 -20.75 -1.41
N SER A 337 0.74 -21.54 -0.37
CA SER A 337 -0.12 -22.66 0.04
C SER A 337 -1.51 -22.20 0.48
N PHE A 338 -1.61 -21.07 1.18
CA PHE A 338 -2.91 -20.48 1.55
C PHE A 338 -3.70 -19.99 0.33
N ILE A 339 -3.05 -19.35 -0.64
CA ILE A 339 -3.69 -18.89 -1.88
C ILE A 339 -4.17 -20.09 -2.69
N ILE A 340 -3.31 -21.10 -2.87
CA ILE A 340 -3.68 -22.36 -3.54
C ILE A 340 -4.85 -23.03 -2.80
N SER A 341 -4.80 -23.12 -1.47
CA SER A 341 -5.87 -23.70 -0.65
C SER A 341 -7.19 -22.95 -0.79
N ASN A 342 -7.16 -21.63 -0.81
CA ASN A 342 -8.36 -20.81 -0.95
C ASN A 342 -8.96 -20.91 -2.36
N LEU A 343 -8.12 -20.95 -3.41
CA LEU A 343 -8.56 -21.18 -4.78
C LEU A 343 -9.22 -22.56 -4.93
N ILE A 344 -8.64 -23.60 -4.33
CA ILE A 344 -9.20 -24.96 -4.30
C ILE A 344 -10.53 -24.97 -3.54
N LYS A 345 -10.62 -24.35 -2.36
CA LYS A 345 -11.86 -24.27 -1.56
C LYS A 345 -12.98 -23.56 -2.31
N VAL A 346 -12.67 -22.48 -3.04
CA VAL A 346 -13.63 -21.77 -3.89
C VAL A 346 -14.10 -22.67 -5.05
N CYS A 347 -13.20 -23.41 -5.69
CA CYS A 347 -13.58 -24.36 -6.76
C CYS A 347 -14.43 -25.52 -6.23
N ILE A 348 -14.14 -26.05 -5.04
CA ILE A 348 -14.95 -27.10 -4.39
C ILE A 348 -16.34 -26.55 -4.04
N THR A 349 -16.42 -25.36 -3.46
CA THR A 349 -17.70 -24.70 -3.12
C THR A 349 -18.53 -24.42 -4.38
N ALA A 350 -17.86 -24.08 -5.48
CA ALA A 350 -18.47 -23.92 -6.81
C ALA A 350 -18.79 -25.25 -7.52
N LEU A 351 -18.30 -26.40 -7.05
CA LEU A 351 -18.73 -27.70 -7.55
C LEU A 351 -19.93 -28.25 -6.76
N GLU A 352 -20.06 -27.87 -5.48
CA GLU A 352 -21.15 -28.30 -4.58
C GLU A 352 -22.45 -27.49 -4.75
N THR A 353 -22.41 -26.37 -5.48
CA THR A 353 -23.60 -25.56 -5.77
C THR A 353 -24.25 -25.98 -7.09
N GLU A 354 -25.40 -26.67 -7.02
CA GLU A 354 -26.11 -27.26 -8.17
C GLU A 354 -26.65 -26.26 -9.22
N ASN A 355 -26.45 -24.94 -9.07
CA ASN A 355 -27.09 -23.90 -9.90
C ASN A 355 -26.10 -22.86 -10.45
N PHE A 356 -25.20 -23.26 -11.35
CA PHE A 356 -24.44 -22.30 -12.16
C PHE A 356 -25.23 -21.86 -13.39
N SER A 357 -25.50 -20.56 -13.48
CA SER A 357 -26.02 -19.95 -14.70
C SER A 357 -24.97 -20.03 -15.81
N THR A 358 -25.25 -20.81 -16.86
CA THR A 358 -24.42 -20.95 -18.07
C THR A 358 -24.27 -19.65 -18.86
N ARG A 359 -25.01 -18.59 -18.49
CA ARG A 359 -24.81 -17.22 -19.01
C ARG A 359 -23.58 -16.52 -18.43
N SER A 360 -23.17 -16.86 -17.20
CA SER A 360 -22.08 -16.17 -16.51
C SER A 360 -20.73 -16.86 -16.72
N VAL A 361 -20.73 -18.20 -16.84
CA VAL A 361 -19.54 -19.00 -17.14
C VAL A 361 -19.92 -20.11 -18.13
N PRO A 362 -19.44 -20.06 -19.39
CA PRO A 362 -19.69 -21.12 -20.37
C PRO A 362 -18.96 -22.41 -19.97
N GLN A 363 -19.64 -23.58 -20.01
CA GLN A 363 -19.05 -24.89 -19.68
C GLN A 363 -18.32 -24.94 -18.32
N PRO A 364 -19.04 -24.70 -17.20
CA PRO A 364 -18.44 -24.53 -15.87
C PRO A 364 -17.58 -25.71 -15.45
N HIS A 365 -18.00 -26.95 -15.67
CA HIS A 365 -17.20 -28.14 -15.32
C HIS A 365 -15.86 -28.21 -16.07
N ARG A 366 -15.80 -27.76 -17.33
CA ARG A 366 -14.58 -27.78 -18.13
C ARG A 366 -13.63 -26.65 -17.72
N ASN A 367 -14.14 -25.44 -17.54
CA ASN A 367 -13.32 -24.30 -17.13
C ASN A 367 -12.79 -24.48 -15.70
N ILE A 368 -13.60 -25.06 -14.80
CA ILE A 368 -13.15 -25.41 -13.45
C ILE A 368 -12.07 -26.50 -13.53
N SER A 369 -12.24 -27.52 -14.38
CA SER A 369 -11.21 -28.55 -14.59
C SER A 369 -9.91 -27.99 -15.18
N GLU A 370 -9.97 -27.05 -16.10
CA GLU A 370 -8.78 -26.41 -16.70
C GLU A 370 -8.05 -25.51 -15.68
N VAL A 371 -8.79 -24.75 -14.87
CA VAL A 371 -8.22 -23.97 -13.77
C VAL A 371 -7.59 -24.86 -12.70
N LEU A 372 -8.21 -25.99 -12.35
CA LEU A 372 -7.61 -26.99 -11.45
C LEU A 372 -6.34 -27.60 -12.05
N GLY A 373 -6.28 -27.78 -13.37
CA GLY A 373 -5.07 -28.19 -14.09
C GLY A 373 -3.95 -27.16 -13.97
N TYR A 374 -4.21 -25.89 -14.24
CA TYR A 374 -3.22 -24.82 -14.06
C TYR A 374 -2.76 -24.68 -12.61
N ILE A 375 -3.64 -24.94 -11.64
CA ILE A 375 -3.26 -24.93 -10.22
C ILE A 375 -2.35 -26.11 -9.88
N LEU A 376 -2.57 -27.29 -10.45
CA LEU A 376 -1.67 -28.44 -10.30
C LEU A 376 -0.28 -28.14 -10.87
N ASP A 377 -0.21 -27.50 -12.03
CA ASP A 377 1.06 -27.12 -12.67
C ASP A 377 1.82 -26.02 -11.91
N LEU A 378 1.13 -25.28 -11.04
CA LEU A 378 1.70 -24.24 -10.17
C LEU A 378 2.18 -24.79 -8.82
N ILE A 379 1.99 -26.07 -8.52
CA ILE A 379 2.50 -26.67 -7.28
C ILE A 379 4.01 -26.87 -7.45
N PRO A 380 4.84 -26.20 -6.62
CA PRO A 380 6.30 -26.29 -6.72
C PRO A 380 6.78 -27.61 -6.09
N HIS A 381 6.61 -28.70 -6.83
CA HIS A 381 6.85 -30.06 -6.37
C HIS A 381 8.31 -30.30 -5.95
N ASP A 382 9.26 -29.70 -6.67
CA ASP A 382 10.69 -29.83 -6.39
C ASP A 382 11.06 -29.14 -5.06
N GLU A 383 10.44 -28.00 -4.77
CA GLU A 383 10.60 -27.24 -3.54
C GLU A 383 9.94 -27.97 -2.35
N MET A 384 8.81 -28.63 -2.57
CA MET A 384 8.17 -29.47 -1.55
C MET A 384 9.02 -30.71 -1.24
N GLU A 385 9.64 -31.33 -2.26
CA GLU A 385 10.59 -32.43 -2.06
C GLU A 385 11.86 -31.96 -1.31
N PHE A 386 12.33 -30.74 -1.59
CA PHE A 386 13.42 -30.11 -0.84
C PHE A 386 13.05 -29.93 0.64
N LEU A 387 11.84 -29.45 0.94
CA LEU A 387 11.36 -29.29 2.33
C LEU A 387 11.26 -30.63 3.07
N ASP A 388 10.82 -31.69 2.40
CA ASP A 388 10.80 -33.05 2.98
C ASP A 388 12.22 -33.58 3.25
N LYS A 389 13.17 -33.32 2.35
CA LYS A 389 14.60 -33.65 2.56
C LYS A 389 15.18 -32.88 3.74
N VAL A 390 14.89 -31.59 3.87
CA VAL A 390 15.32 -30.75 5.00
C VAL A 390 14.73 -31.28 6.31
N ARG A 391 13.43 -31.61 6.34
CA ARG A 391 12.77 -32.19 7.52
C ARG A 391 13.40 -33.52 7.91
N LYS A 392 13.71 -34.39 6.94
CA LYS A 392 14.36 -35.67 7.17
C LYS A 392 15.76 -35.50 7.75
N LEU A 393 16.56 -34.59 7.20
CA LEU A 393 17.88 -34.25 7.71
C LEU A 393 17.84 -33.68 9.14
N LEU A 394 16.87 -32.81 9.44
CA LEU A 394 16.67 -32.27 10.79
C LEU A 394 16.21 -33.35 11.80
N SER A 395 15.42 -34.32 11.35
CA SER A 395 14.96 -35.43 12.19
C SER A 395 16.08 -36.45 12.45
N GLU A 396 16.94 -36.70 11.46
CA GLU A 396 18.13 -37.55 11.60
C GLU A 396 19.19 -36.91 12.52
N GLN A 397 19.33 -35.57 12.49
CA GLN A 397 20.21 -34.85 13.43
C GLN A 397 19.72 -34.89 14.90
N LEU A 398 18.41 -34.97 15.13
CA LEU A 398 17.85 -35.15 16.48
C LEU A 398 18.13 -36.56 17.04
N THR A 399 18.31 -37.57 16.19
CA THR A 399 18.65 -38.93 16.64
C THR A 399 20.15 -39.15 16.89
N THR A 400 21.04 -38.40 16.23
CA THR A 400 22.51 -38.53 16.43
C THR A 400 23.06 -37.76 17.64
N THR A 401 22.24 -36.98 18.35
CA THR A 401 22.69 -36.21 19.52
C THR A 401 22.35 -36.90 20.86
N THR A 402 22.03 -38.21 20.84
CA THR A 402 21.69 -38.97 22.04
C THR A 402 22.36 -40.36 22.12
N GLU A 403 23.64 -40.43 21.79
CA GLU A 403 24.54 -41.51 22.28
C GLU A 403 25.86 -40.93 22.79
#